data_AF-A0A382E4H3-F1
#
_entry.id   AF-A0A382E4H3-F1
#
_cell.length_a   1.000
_cell.length_b   1.000
_cell.length_c   1.000
_cell.angle_alpha   90.00
_cell.angle_beta   90.00
_cell.angle_gamma   90.00
#
_symmetry.space_group_name_H-M   'P 1'
#
loop_
_entity.id
_entity.type
_entity.pdbx_description
1 polymer ?
#
loop_
_entity_poly.entity_id
_entity_poly.type
_entity_poly.pdbx_seq_one_letter_code
_entity_poly.pdbx_strand_id
1 'polypeptide(L)' 'MNRVLSAIDKGRDAALEGLKEFLRIPSVSTHAHHKKDVQNCAEFLAEEMRRIGLHE' A
#
# COMPACT_ATOMS: atom_id res chain seq x y z
N MET A 1 23.84 -7.06 7.25
CA MET A 1 22.96 -7.95 6.45
C MET A 1 21.85 -8.59 7.30
N ASN A 2 22.18 -9.40 8.31
CA ASN A 2 21.19 -10.22 9.04
C ASN A 2 20.07 -9.45 9.77
N ARG A 3 20.34 -8.24 10.28
CA ARG A 3 19.32 -7.44 11.00
C ARG A 3 18.20 -6.94 10.09
N VAL A 4 18.52 -6.59 8.84
CA VAL A 4 17.54 -6.09 7.87
C VAL A 4 16.65 -7.24 7.40
N LEU A 5 17.24 -8.38 7.05
CA LEU A 5 16.49 -9.57 6.64
C LEU A 5 15.57 -10.06 7.76
N SER A 6 16.05 -10.10 9.01
CA SER A 6 15.23 -10.46 10.17
C SER A 6 14.08 -9.47 10.42
N ALA A 7 14.28 -8.16 10.16
CA ALA A 7 13.20 -7.18 10.27
C ALA A 7 12.13 -7.37 9.18
N ILE A 8 12.55 -7.68 7.95
CA ILE A 8 11.64 -7.98 6.83
C ILE A 8 10.82 -9.24 7.14
N ASP A 9 11.47 -10.31 7.61
CA ASP A 9 10.78 -11.58 7.93
C ASP A 9 9.74 -11.38 9.04
N LYS A 10 10.05 -10.59 10.06
CA LYS A 10 9.11 -10.27 11.15
C LYS A 10 7.89 -9.48 10.68
N GLY A 11 8.04 -8.64 9.65
CA GLY A 11 6.97 -7.81 9.10
C GLY A 11 6.23 -8.44 7.92
N ARG A 12 6.63 -9.63 7.47
CA ARG A 12 6.17 -10.24 6.21
C ARG A 12 4.65 -10.36 6.13
N ASP A 13 4.01 -10.93 7.16
CA ASP A 13 2.57 -11.19 7.12
C ASP A 13 1.76 -9.88 7.11
N ALA A 14 2.16 -8.90 7.92
CA ALA A 14 1.55 -7.58 7.92
C ALA A 14 1.70 -6.86 6.56
N ALA A 15 2.89 -6.97 5.95
CA ALA A 15 3.13 -6.42 4.62
C ALA A 15 2.27 -7.12 3.54
N LEU A 16 2.07 -8.44 3.65
CA LEU A 16 1.20 -9.18 2.74
C LEU A 16 -0.27 -8.80 2.91
N GLU A 17 -0.76 -8.62 4.13
CA GLU A 17 -2.13 -8.15 4.36
C GLU A 17 -2.34 -6.73 3.83
N GLY A 18 -1.40 -5.81 4.09
CA GLY A 18 -1.45 -4.46 3.50
C GLY A 18 -1.45 -4.48 1.98
N LEU A 19 -0.64 -5.35 1.35
CA LEU A 19 -0.65 -5.52 -0.10
C LEU A 19 -2.00 -6.06 -0.60
N LYS A 20 -2.60 -7.02 0.10
CA LYS A 20 -3.92 -7.55 -0.27
C LYS A 20 -5.00 -6.46 -0.16
N GLU A 21 -4.96 -5.63 0.88
CA GLU A 21 -5.87 -4.49 1.03
C GLU A 21 -5.72 -3.49 -0.12
N PHE A 22 -4.48 -3.14 -0.46
CA PHE A 22 -4.19 -2.25 -1.59
C PHE A 22 -4.73 -2.81 -2.92
N LEU A 23 -4.49 -4.09 -3.21
CA LEU A 23 -4.94 -4.74 -4.45
C LEU A 23 -6.46 -4.96 -4.53
N ARG A 24 -7.19 -4.89 -3.41
CA ARG A 24 -8.66 -4.96 -3.43
C ARG A 24 -9.31 -3.71 -4.01
N ILE A 25 -8.58 -2.58 -4.10
CA ILE A 25 -9.08 -1.35 -4.69
C ILE A 25 -9.10 -1.51 -6.22
N PRO A 26 -10.26 -1.45 -6.90
CA PRO A 26 -10.35 -1.69 -8.34
C PRO A 26 -9.94 -0.44 -9.14
N SER A 27 -8.73 0.07 -8.91
CA SER A 27 -8.21 1.34 -9.45
C SER A 27 -7.74 1.23 -10.92
N VAL A 28 -8.64 0.87 -11.84
CA VAL A 28 -8.32 0.73 -13.28
C VAL A 28 -8.40 2.09 -13.99
N SER A 29 -7.26 2.69 -14.31
CA SER A 29 -7.18 4.07 -14.81
C SER A 29 -7.73 4.30 -16.22
N THR A 30 -7.77 3.27 -17.07
CA THR A 30 -8.30 3.35 -18.45
C THR A 30 -9.83 3.31 -18.50
N HIS A 31 -10.50 2.95 -17.40
CA HIS A 31 -11.95 2.88 -17.30
C HIS A 31 -12.49 4.04 -16.45
N ALA A 32 -13.18 5.00 -17.09
CA ALA A 32 -13.67 6.22 -16.42
C ALA A 32 -14.58 5.96 -15.21
N HIS A 33 -15.27 4.81 -15.17
CA HIS A 33 -16.11 4.40 -14.04
C HIS A 33 -15.29 4.23 -12.73
N HIS A 34 -14.01 3.86 -12.84
CA HIS A 34 -13.11 3.66 -11.70
C HIS A 34 -12.35 4.91 -11.28
N LYS A 35 -12.73 6.11 -11.76
CA LYS A 35 -12.04 7.36 -11.40
C LYS A 35 -11.97 7.58 -9.89
N LYS A 36 -13.06 7.26 -9.16
CA LYS A 36 -13.09 7.37 -7.70
C LYS A 36 -12.19 6.32 -7.04
N ASP A 37 -12.15 5.10 -7.57
CA ASP A 37 -11.29 4.03 -7.04
C ASP A 37 -9.81 4.36 -7.20
N VAL A 38 -9.42 5.00 -8.31
CA VAL A 38 -8.06 5.51 -8.53
C VAL A 38 -7.69 6.56 -7.48
N GLN A 39 -8.60 7.50 -7.17
CA GLN A 39 -8.37 8.49 -6.12
C GLN A 39 -8.22 7.82 -4.74
N ASN A 40 -9.11 6.90 -4.39
CA ASN A 40 -9.05 6.16 -3.13
C ASN A 40 -7.75 5.35 -3.01
N CYS A 41 -7.28 4.76 -4.10
CA CYS A 41 -6.01 4.02 -4.16
C CYS A 41 -4.81 4.92 -3.88
N ALA A 42 -4.79 6.13 -4.46
CA ALA A 42 -3.76 7.11 -4.20
C ALA A 42 -3.78 7.61 -2.74
N GLU A 43 -4.97 7.85 -2.18
CA GLU A 43 -5.15 8.26 -0.78
C GLU A 43 -4.65 7.18 0.19
N PHE A 44 -5.06 5.92 -0.03
CA PHE A 44 -4.56 4.78 0.75
C PHE A 44 -3.03 4.72 0.74
N LEU A 45 -2.41 4.82 -0.44
CA LEU A 45 -0.95 4.77 -0.55
C LEU A 45 -0.28 5.94 0.19
N ALA A 46 -0.84 7.14 0.08
CA ALA A 46 -0.31 8.32 0.77
C ALA A 46 -0.42 8.18 2.30
N GLU A 47 -1.50 7.57 2.81
CA GLU A 47 -1.65 7.24 4.23
C GLU A 47 -0.61 6.22 4.69
N GLU A 48 -0.38 5.16 3.91
CA GLU A 48 0.63 4.15 4.22
C GLU A 48 2.04 4.73 4.23
N MET A 49 2.35 5.62 3.29
CA MET A 49 3.61 6.38 3.27
C MET A 49 3.78 7.23 4.53
N ARG A 50 2.75 8.00 4.92
CA ARG A 50 2.78 8.78 6.17
C ARG A 50 2.96 7.89 7.40
N ARG A 51 2.27 6.75 7.44
CA ARG A 51 2.35 5.77 8.54
C ARG A 51 3.77 5.23 8.77
N ILE A 52 4.53 5.02 7.69
CA ILE A 52 5.93 4.58 7.79
C ILE A 52 6.93 5.73 7.99
N GLY A 53 6.45 6.95 8.18
CA GLY A 53 7.29 8.13 8.44
C GLY A 53 7.74 8.87 7.18
N LEU A 54 7.19 8.55 6.00
CA LEU A 54 7.40 9.33 4.78
C LEU A 54 6.37 10.47 4.73
N HIS A 55 6.75 11.61 5.28
CA HIS A 55 6.05 12.89 5.18
C HIS A 55 7.05 13.97 4.78
N GLU A 56 6.54 15.07 4.23
CA GLU A 56 7.32 16.27 3.84
C GLU A 56 8.13 16.84 5.01
#